data_AF-A0A352S526-F1
#
_entry.id   AF-A0A352S526-F1
#
_cell.length_a   1.000
_cell.length_b   1.000
_cell.length_c   1.000
_cell.angle_alpha   90.00
_cell.angle_beta   90.00
_cell.angle_gamma   90.00
#
_symmetry.space_group_name_H-M   'P 1'
#
loop_
_entity.id
_entity.type
_entity.pdbx_description
1 polymer ?
#
loop_
_entity_poly.entity_id
_entity_poly.type
_entity_poly.pdbx_seq_one_letter_code
_entity_poly.pdbx_strand_id
1 'polypeptide(L)'
;FMGAILEKCGLAEDMLDSMGQLFGPVRGGLGYSVIIVGFILGAITGTVAAQVIAMAMISLPVMMRYRYNMKYATGVLAASGTITQLVPPSLVLVVLADQLKTPAGSADVGSMYLGAWGPSVIQIALFALYTFVLTRIKPDWLPPVPEEARTLRGWALWRTCLRGIIPCAVLIFLVLGTIMLGIATPTESGAMGAVGALVLAVIRDKGFNKIDRNIYRLGLLATLVAAAVGVFAFGSHAFRIPLAIAYLVVLWLLIRAGQLTDLRLLIVDAYQSTPRITAMVEFIL
;
A
#
# COMPACT_ATOMS: atom_id res chain seq x y z
N PHE A 1 10.77 1.86 -4.16
CA PHE A 1 11.21 2.09 -2.76
C PHE A 1 10.07 1.97 -1.74
N MET A 2 9.05 2.86 -1.75
CA MET A 2 7.93 2.85 -0.78
C MET A 2 7.29 1.47 -0.62
N GLY A 3 6.78 0.88 -1.71
CA GLY A 3 6.18 -0.45 -1.65
C GLY A 3 7.14 -1.58 -1.25
N ALA A 4 8.40 -1.51 -1.69
CA ALA A 4 9.41 -2.51 -1.32
C ALA A 4 9.70 -2.52 0.19
N ILE A 5 9.70 -1.36 0.85
CA ILE A 5 9.83 -1.27 2.31
C ILE A 5 8.61 -1.87 3.00
N LEU A 6 7.40 -1.54 2.55
CA LEU A 6 6.17 -2.03 3.18
C LEU A 6 6.01 -3.54 3.02
N GLU A 7 6.40 -4.09 1.87
CA GLU A 7 6.42 -5.52 1.62
C GLU A 7 7.41 -6.23 2.56
N LYS A 8 8.63 -5.70 2.66
CA LYS A 8 9.70 -6.25 3.49
C LYS A 8 9.45 -6.13 4.99
N CYS A 9 8.67 -5.16 5.45
CA CYS A 9 8.25 -5.08 6.84
C CYS A 9 7.04 -5.98 7.16
N GLY A 10 6.69 -6.91 6.26
CA GLY A 10 5.65 -7.92 6.45
C GLY A 10 4.23 -7.37 6.34
N LEU A 11 4.04 -6.12 5.88
CA LEU A 11 2.70 -5.53 5.78
C LEU A 11 1.84 -6.28 4.77
N ALA A 12 2.43 -6.70 3.65
CA ALA A 12 1.74 -7.47 2.62
C ALA A 12 1.24 -8.83 3.15
N GLU A 13 2.09 -9.54 3.90
CA GLU A 13 1.77 -10.83 4.50
C GLU A 13 0.68 -10.68 5.56
N ASP A 14 0.81 -9.73 6.48
CA ASP A 14 -0.20 -9.46 7.51
C ASP A 14 -1.55 -9.07 6.91
N MET A 15 -1.55 -8.29 5.82
CA MET A 15 -2.77 -7.92 5.11
C MET A 15 -3.42 -9.11 4.41
N LEU A 16 -2.63 -9.96 3.74
CA LEU A 16 -3.13 -11.18 3.11
C LEU A 16 -3.69 -12.17 4.13
N ASP A 17 -3.00 -12.39 5.25
CA ASP A 17 -3.46 -13.27 6.33
C ASP A 17 -4.74 -12.73 6.97
N SER A 18 -4.79 -11.42 7.25
CA SER A 18 -5.96 -10.80 7.85
C SER A 18 -7.16 -10.80 6.91
N MET A 19 -6.96 -10.48 5.63
CA MET A 19 -8.03 -10.51 4.62
C MET A 19 -8.48 -11.94 4.34
N GLY A 20 -7.54 -12.89 4.27
CA GLY A 20 -7.82 -14.31 4.10
C GLY A 20 -8.67 -14.87 5.23
N GLN A 21 -8.49 -14.40 6.46
CA GLN A 21 -9.35 -14.75 7.59
C GLN A 21 -10.69 -14.00 7.58
N LEU A 22 -10.71 -12.74 7.11
CA LEU A 22 -11.93 -11.93 6.98
C LEU A 22 -12.90 -12.50 5.94
N PHE A 23 -12.38 -12.83 4.76
CA PHE A 23 -13.16 -13.40 3.66
C PHE A 23 -13.18 -14.93 3.66
N GLY A 24 -12.37 -15.58 4.50
CA GLY A 24 -12.31 -17.04 4.66
C GLY A 24 -13.65 -17.78 4.77
N PRO A 25 -14.69 -17.30 5.49
CA PRO A 25 -15.98 -17.98 5.54
C PRO A 25 -16.73 -18.00 4.19
N VAL A 26 -16.38 -17.11 3.27
CA VAL A 26 -17.04 -16.99 1.97
C VAL A 26 -16.34 -17.91 0.96
N ARG A 27 -17.13 -18.60 0.13
CA ARG A 27 -16.59 -19.34 -1.03
C ARG A 27 -15.83 -18.37 -1.93
N GLY A 28 -14.60 -18.70 -2.30
CA GLY A 28 -13.71 -17.79 -3.02
C GLY A 28 -13.07 -16.69 -2.17
N GLY A 29 -13.18 -16.76 -0.84
CA GLY A 29 -12.67 -15.77 0.10
C GLY A 29 -11.21 -15.38 -0.08
N LEU A 30 -10.33 -16.35 -0.31
CA LEU A 30 -8.91 -16.11 -0.58
C LEU A 30 -8.70 -15.37 -1.92
N GLY A 31 -9.56 -15.63 -2.90
CA GLY A 31 -9.56 -14.91 -4.17
C GLY A 31 -9.90 -13.43 -4.01
N TYR A 32 -10.97 -13.13 -3.27
CA TYR A 32 -11.30 -11.74 -2.94
C TYR A 32 -10.20 -11.05 -2.13
N SER A 33 -9.56 -11.79 -1.22
CA SER A 33 -8.42 -11.28 -0.44
C SER A 33 -7.26 -10.86 -1.33
N VAL A 34 -6.89 -11.68 -2.33
CA VAL A 34 -5.84 -11.33 -3.30
C VAL A 34 -6.22 -10.11 -4.13
N ILE A 35 -7.48 -9.98 -4.56
CA ILE A 35 -7.94 -8.82 -5.35
C ILE A 35 -7.86 -7.53 -4.52
N ILE A 36 -8.36 -7.55 -3.28
CA ILE A 36 -8.41 -6.37 -2.40
C ILE A 36 -7.02 -6.00 -1.91
N VAL A 37 -6.22 -6.97 -1.46
CA VAL A 37 -4.84 -6.70 -1.03
C VAL A 37 -3.99 -6.27 -2.22
N GLY A 38 -4.19 -6.87 -3.39
CA GLY A 38 -3.54 -6.46 -4.64
C GLY A 38 -3.90 -5.03 -5.06
N PHE A 39 -5.13 -4.58 -4.81
CA PHE A 39 -5.51 -3.18 -5.00
C PHE A 39 -4.74 -2.24 -4.07
N ILE A 40 -4.71 -2.53 -2.77
CA ILE A 40 -4.08 -1.64 -1.78
C ILE A 40 -2.56 -1.64 -1.95
N LEU A 41 -1.94 -2.81 -2.10
CA LEU A 41 -0.50 -2.91 -2.29
C LEU A 41 -0.10 -2.35 -3.65
N GLY A 42 -0.88 -2.59 -4.70
CA GLY A 42 -0.59 -2.09 -6.04
C GLY A 42 -0.57 -0.57 -6.14
N ALA A 43 -1.46 0.10 -5.41
CA ALA A 43 -1.42 1.56 -5.27
C ALA A 43 -0.10 2.07 -4.64
N ILE A 44 0.66 1.24 -3.93
CA ILE A 44 1.86 1.65 -3.19
C ILE A 44 3.14 1.16 -3.88
N THR A 45 3.14 -0.05 -4.42
CA THR A 45 4.30 -0.65 -5.10
C THR A 45 4.47 -0.13 -6.52
N GLY A 46 3.39 0.15 -7.25
CA GLY A 46 3.45 0.65 -8.63
C GLY A 46 4.22 -0.24 -9.61
N THR A 47 4.52 -1.49 -9.25
CA THR A 47 5.34 -2.43 -10.02
C THR A 47 4.66 -3.80 -10.15
N VAL A 48 4.35 -4.18 -11.39
CA VAL A 48 3.60 -5.42 -11.70
C VAL A 48 4.37 -6.67 -11.26
N ALA A 49 5.65 -6.76 -11.63
CA ALA A 49 6.45 -7.96 -11.40
C ALA A 49 6.65 -8.26 -9.91
N ALA A 50 7.05 -7.26 -9.13
CA ALA A 50 7.26 -7.42 -7.69
C ALA A 50 5.97 -7.86 -6.98
N GLN A 51 4.85 -7.21 -7.29
CA GLN A 51 3.57 -7.56 -6.70
C GLN A 51 3.13 -8.99 -7.04
N VAL A 52 3.21 -9.40 -8.31
CA VAL A 52 2.79 -10.75 -8.71
C VAL A 52 3.67 -11.80 -8.01
N ILE A 53 4.98 -11.57 -7.92
CA ILE A 53 5.90 -12.46 -7.21
C ILE A 53 5.54 -12.54 -5.72
N ALA A 54 5.34 -11.40 -5.06
CA ALA A 54 4.99 -11.33 -3.64
C ALA A 54 3.68 -12.07 -3.34
N MET A 55 2.63 -11.75 -4.11
CA MET A 55 1.32 -12.36 -3.95
C MET A 55 1.38 -13.86 -4.26
N ALA A 56 2.11 -14.28 -5.29
CA ALA A 56 2.25 -15.69 -5.63
C ALA A 56 3.00 -16.46 -4.54
N MET A 57 4.12 -15.94 -4.04
CA MET A 57 4.92 -16.57 -2.99
C MET A 57 4.14 -16.74 -1.68
N ILE A 58 3.32 -15.75 -1.32
CA ILE A 58 2.56 -15.77 -0.06
C ILE A 58 1.23 -16.53 -0.22
N SER A 59 0.46 -16.23 -1.26
CA SER A 59 -0.93 -16.71 -1.37
C SER A 59 -1.07 -18.06 -2.07
N LEU A 60 -0.19 -18.41 -3.02
CA LEU A 60 -0.32 -19.66 -3.77
C LEU A 60 -0.19 -20.90 -2.85
N PRO A 61 0.80 -21.00 -1.95
CA PRO A 61 0.90 -22.14 -1.03
C PRO A 61 -0.34 -22.29 -0.16
N VAL A 62 -0.89 -21.17 0.31
CA VAL A 62 -2.10 -21.11 1.14
C VAL A 62 -3.33 -21.57 0.34
N MET A 63 -3.51 -21.08 -0.87
CA MET A 63 -4.61 -21.50 -1.76
C MET A 63 -4.54 -23.00 -2.07
N MET A 64 -3.35 -23.54 -2.32
CA MET A 64 -3.15 -24.97 -2.58
C MET A 64 -3.44 -25.83 -1.34
N ARG A 65 -3.06 -25.35 -0.15
CA ARG A 65 -3.39 -26.01 1.13
C ARG A 65 -4.90 -26.15 1.32
N TYR A 66 -5.67 -25.15 0.91
CA TYR A 66 -7.13 -25.18 0.95
C TYR A 66 -7.78 -25.78 -0.30
N ARG A 67 -7.01 -26.43 -1.17
CA ARG A 67 -7.50 -27.11 -2.39
C ARG A 67 -8.22 -26.21 -3.39
N TYR A 68 -7.78 -24.95 -3.52
CA TYR A 68 -8.23 -24.11 -4.63
C TYR A 68 -7.76 -24.69 -5.97
N ASN A 69 -8.57 -24.49 -7.01
CA ASN A 69 -8.19 -24.89 -8.36
C ASN A 69 -6.96 -24.10 -8.84
N MET A 70 -5.92 -24.81 -9.28
CA MET A 70 -4.67 -24.21 -9.74
C MET A 70 -4.87 -23.18 -10.86
N LYS A 71 -5.78 -23.43 -11.82
CA LYS A 71 -6.03 -22.50 -12.94
C LYS A 71 -6.63 -21.18 -12.45
N TYR A 72 -7.50 -21.24 -11.46
CA TYR A 72 -8.05 -20.05 -10.83
C TYR A 72 -6.99 -19.32 -10.01
N ALA A 73 -6.26 -20.04 -9.15
CA ALA A 73 -5.25 -19.47 -8.26
C ALA A 73 -4.17 -18.72 -9.04
N THR A 74 -3.57 -19.35 -10.06
CA THR A 74 -2.55 -18.69 -10.89
C THR A 74 -3.14 -17.55 -11.71
N GLY A 75 -4.36 -17.69 -12.20
CA GLY A 75 -5.07 -16.65 -12.95
C GLY A 75 -5.35 -15.39 -12.12
N VAL A 76 -5.88 -15.53 -10.90
CA VAL A 76 -6.17 -14.38 -10.02
C VAL A 76 -4.89 -13.71 -9.54
N LEU A 77 -3.83 -14.48 -9.30
CA LEU A 77 -2.52 -13.94 -8.91
C LEU A 77 -1.87 -13.17 -10.07
N ALA A 78 -1.91 -13.69 -11.29
CA ALA A 78 -1.44 -12.97 -12.47
C ALA A 78 -2.28 -11.71 -12.74
N ALA A 79 -3.60 -11.81 -12.65
CA ALA A 79 -4.51 -10.68 -12.82
C ALA A 79 -4.27 -9.59 -11.77
N SER A 80 -3.90 -9.94 -10.54
CA SER A 80 -3.62 -8.95 -9.48
C SER A 80 -2.54 -7.94 -9.87
N GLY A 81 -1.55 -8.34 -10.67
CA GLY A 81 -0.49 -7.43 -11.15
C GLY A 81 -1.00 -6.35 -12.10
N THR A 82 -2.09 -6.61 -12.84
CA THR A 82 -2.69 -5.61 -13.74
C THR A 82 -3.38 -4.48 -12.96
N ILE A 83 -3.76 -4.73 -11.70
CA ILE A 83 -4.39 -3.74 -10.82
C ILE A 83 -3.39 -2.61 -10.52
N THR A 84 -2.12 -2.97 -10.35
CA THR A 84 -1.01 -2.07 -10.02
C THR A 84 -0.81 -0.94 -11.05
N GLN A 85 -1.06 -1.22 -12.33
CA GLN A 85 -0.84 -0.23 -13.39
C GLN A 85 -1.92 0.85 -13.40
N LEU A 86 -3.15 0.46 -13.08
CA LEU A 86 -4.33 1.29 -13.25
C LEU A 86 -4.66 2.10 -11.99
N VAL A 87 -4.41 1.55 -10.81
CA VAL A 87 -4.82 2.15 -9.54
C VAL A 87 -3.88 3.28 -9.11
N PRO A 88 -4.39 4.49 -8.88
CA PRO A 88 -3.59 5.60 -8.36
C PRO A 88 -3.11 5.37 -6.91
N PRO A 89 -1.89 5.84 -6.53
CA PRO A 89 -0.87 6.47 -7.36
C PRO A 89 -0.05 5.47 -8.19
N SER A 90 -0.05 5.64 -9.51
CA SER A 90 0.68 4.77 -10.45
C SER A 90 1.75 5.57 -11.20
N LEU A 91 2.97 5.02 -11.30
CA LEU A 91 4.06 5.63 -12.08
C LEU A 91 3.71 5.69 -13.57
N VAL A 92 3.01 4.68 -14.09
CA VAL A 92 2.60 4.64 -15.50
C VAL A 92 1.71 5.84 -15.83
N LEU A 93 0.75 6.16 -14.96
CA LEU A 93 -0.12 7.33 -15.16
C LEU A 93 0.65 8.66 -15.04
N VAL A 94 1.68 8.75 -14.18
CA VAL A 94 2.54 9.93 -14.07
C VAL A 94 3.35 10.14 -15.35
N VAL A 95 3.95 9.08 -15.88
CA VAL A 95 4.72 9.11 -17.13
C VAL A 95 3.80 9.46 -18.29
N LEU A 96 2.63 8.82 -18.40
CA LEU A 96 1.65 9.14 -19.43
C LEU A 96 1.20 10.60 -19.34
N ALA A 97 0.97 11.15 -18.14
CA ALA A 97 0.63 12.55 -17.97
C ALA A 97 1.73 13.44 -18.51
N ASP A 98 2.99 13.13 -18.22
CA ASP A 98 4.13 13.88 -18.70
C ASP A 98 4.28 13.83 -20.24
N GLN A 99 4.09 12.66 -20.85
CA GLN A 99 4.15 12.48 -22.30
C GLN A 99 2.98 13.14 -23.03
N LEU A 100 1.79 13.18 -22.41
CA LEU A 100 0.57 13.72 -22.99
C LEU A 100 0.42 15.24 -22.79
N LYS A 101 1.37 15.91 -22.12
CA LYS A 101 1.45 17.38 -22.00
C LYS A 101 1.58 18.03 -23.38
N THR A 102 0.46 18.12 -24.10
CA THR A 102 0.33 18.86 -25.34
C THR A 102 -0.11 20.30 -25.07
N PRO A 103 0.21 21.25 -25.97
CA PRO A 103 -0.11 22.67 -25.79
C PRO A 103 -1.62 22.98 -25.68
N ALA A 104 -2.50 22.04 -26.06
CA ALA A 104 -3.96 22.22 -26.05
C ALA A 104 -4.64 22.01 -24.68
N GLY A 105 -3.86 21.70 -23.64
CA GLY A 105 -4.32 21.68 -22.25
C GLY A 105 -4.86 20.33 -21.77
N SER A 106 -4.72 20.12 -20.46
CA SER A 106 -5.49 19.22 -19.58
C SER A 106 -4.92 17.88 -19.08
N ALA A 107 -3.70 17.45 -19.42
CA ALA A 107 -3.10 16.26 -18.78
C ALA A 107 -2.16 16.65 -17.63
N ASP A 108 -2.74 17.23 -16.57
CA ASP A 108 -2.04 17.27 -15.29
C ASP A 108 -2.03 15.86 -14.67
N VAL A 109 -1.01 15.55 -13.86
CA VAL A 109 -0.93 14.24 -13.17
C VAL A 109 -2.20 14.00 -12.35
N GLY A 110 -2.75 15.07 -11.78
CA GLY A 110 -3.99 15.01 -11.05
C GLY A 110 -5.18 14.62 -11.91
N SER A 111 -5.39 15.25 -13.08
CA SER A 111 -6.52 14.91 -13.95
C SER A 111 -6.45 13.45 -14.44
N MET A 112 -5.24 12.93 -14.67
CA MET A 112 -5.04 11.52 -15.00
C MET A 112 -5.41 10.57 -13.87
N TYR A 113 -5.02 10.87 -12.63
CA TYR A 113 -5.43 10.07 -11.47
C TYR A 113 -6.95 10.10 -11.24
N LEU A 114 -7.58 11.26 -11.39
CA LEU A 114 -9.04 11.38 -11.26
C LEU A 114 -9.75 10.56 -12.34
N GLY A 115 -9.26 10.62 -13.59
CA GLY A 115 -9.78 9.82 -14.70
C GLY A 115 -9.55 8.32 -14.54
N ALA A 116 -8.46 7.90 -13.89
CA ALA A 116 -8.12 6.49 -13.70
C ALA A 116 -8.94 5.78 -12.61
N TRP A 117 -9.62 6.51 -11.73
CA TRP A 117 -10.49 5.92 -10.70
C TRP A 117 -11.64 5.11 -11.29
N GLY A 118 -12.30 5.62 -12.33
CA GLY A 118 -13.39 4.93 -13.03
C GLY A 118 -12.97 3.55 -13.54
N PRO A 119 -11.96 3.44 -14.42
CA PRO A 119 -11.53 2.15 -14.94
C PRO A 119 -10.95 1.26 -13.82
N SER A 120 -10.28 1.82 -12.80
CA SER A 120 -9.77 1.05 -11.64
C SER A 120 -10.88 0.31 -10.91
N VAL A 121 -11.96 1.01 -10.57
CA VAL A 121 -13.11 0.42 -9.87
C VAL A 121 -13.79 -0.62 -10.75
N ILE A 122 -13.94 -0.35 -12.05
CA ILE A 122 -14.50 -1.30 -13.01
C ILE A 122 -13.66 -2.58 -13.06
N GLN A 123 -12.34 -2.49 -13.14
CA GLN A 123 -11.45 -3.65 -13.19
C GLN A 123 -11.57 -4.51 -11.92
N ILE A 124 -11.56 -3.88 -10.74
CA ILE A 124 -11.73 -4.60 -9.47
C ILE A 124 -13.10 -5.27 -9.41
N ALA A 125 -14.15 -4.55 -9.83
CA ALA A 125 -15.51 -5.09 -9.89
C ALA A 125 -15.61 -6.27 -10.85
N LEU A 126 -14.95 -6.22 -12.01
CA LEU A 126 -14.90 -7.33 -12.96
C LEU A 126 -14.18 -8.55 -12.38
N PHE A 127 -13.06 -8.36 -11.67
CA PHE A 127 -12.36 -9.47 -11.02
C PHE A 127 -13.19 -10.07 -9.89
N ALA A 128 -13.81 -9.24 -9.05
CA ALA A 128 -14.71 -9.70 -7.99
C ALA A 128 -15.94 -10.43 -8.57
N LEU A 129 -16.52 -9.90 -9.65
CA LEU A 129 -17.65 -10.52 -10.35
C LEU A 129 -17.25 -11.85 -10.97
N TYR A 130 -16.07 -11.95 -11.58
CA TYR A 130 -15.56 -13.21 -12.13
C TYR A 130 -15.40 -14.27 -11.03
N THR A 131 -14.80 -13.91 -9.89
CA THR A 131 -14.72 -14.79 -8.72
C THR A 131 -16.11 -15.19 -8.24
N PHE A 132 -17.04 -14.25 -8.12
CA PHE A 132 -18.42 -14.51 -7.71
C PHE A 132 -19.12 -15.50 -8.64
N VAL A 133 -19.10 -15.25 -9.94
CA VAL A 133 -19.69 -16.13 -10.96
C VAL A 133 -19.08 -17.53 -10.88
N LEU A 134 -17.75 -17.63 -10.75
CA LEU A 134 -17.08 -18.92 -10.67
C LEU A 134 -17.43 -19.68 -9.37
N THR A 135 -17.63 -19.00 -8.25
CA THR A 135 -18.11 -19.65 -7.00
C THR A 135 -19.53 -20.21 -7.13
N ARG A 136 -20.34 -19.70 -8.06
CA ARG A 136 -21.70 -20.20 -8.33
C ARG A 136 -21.71 -21.34 -9.36
N ILE A 137 -20.87 -21.27 -10.39
CA ILE A 137 -20.80 -22.28 -11.47
C ILE A 137 -19.95 -23.49 -11.06
N LYS A 138 -18.81 -23.26 -10.40
CA LYS A 138 -17.86 -24.29 -9.98
C LYS A 138 -17.48 -24.11 -8.50
N PRO A 139 -18.42 -24.38 -7.57
CA PRO A 139 -18.19 -24.18 -6.14
C PRO A 139 -17.01 -25.01 -5.61
N ASP A 140 -16.75 -26.17 -6.21
CA ASP A 140 -15.64 -27.07 -5.81
C ASP A 140 -14.25 -26.48 -6.11
N TRP A 141 -14.17 -25.51 -7.02
CA TRP A 141 -12.88 -24.88 -7.38
C TRP A 141 -12.44 -23.83 -6.37
N LEU A 142 -13.37 -23.30 -5.57
CA LEU A 142 -13.15 -22.21 -4.63
C LEU A 142 -13.77 -22.53 -3.25
N PRO A 143 -13.29 -23.58 -2.58
CA PRO A 143 -13.81 -23.96 -1.28
C PRO A 143 -13.63 -22.82 -0.25
N PRO A 144 -14.54 -22.70 0.73
CA PRO A 144 -14.35 -21.79 1.85
C PRO A 144 -13.22 -22.29 2.76
N VAL A 145 -12.58 -21.38 3.50
CA VAL A 145 -11.50 -21.73 4.43
C VAL A 145 -12.11 -22.47 5.65
N PRO A 146 -11.59 -23.67 6.03
CA PRO A 146 -12.10 -24.44 7.16
C PRO A 146 -12.09 -23.65 8.48
N GLU A 147 -13.08 -23.89 9.35
CA GLU A 147 -13.20 -23.14 10.61
C GLU A 147 -12.03 -23.34 11.58
N GLU A 148 -11.35 -24.48 11.48
CA GLU A 148 -10.19 -24.85 12.30
C GLU A 148 -8.94 -23.99 12.01
N ALA A 149 -8.83 -23.44 10.80
CA ALA A 149 -7.72 -22.57 10.43
C ALA A 149 -8.01 -21.08 10.68
N ARG A 150 -9.21 -20.75 11.19
CA ARG A 150 -9.64 -19.37 11.47
C ARG A 150 -9.22 -18.99 12.90
N THR A 151 -8.00 -18.48 13.04
CA THR A 151 -7.40 -18.14 14.33
C THR A 151 -7.94 -16.84 14.93
N LEU A 152 -8.37 -15.88 14.10
CA LEU A 152 -8.95 -14.60 14.54
C LEU A 152 -10.46 -14.55 14.27
N ARG A 153 -11.26 -14.19 15.29
CA ARG A 153 -12.71 -13.99 15.19
C ARG A 153 -13.13 -12.60 15.71
N GLY A 154 -14.16 -12.02 15.10
CA GLY A 154 -14.83 -10.80 15.59
C GLY A 154 -13.97 -9.53 15.52
N TRP A 155 -13.98 -8.75 16.62
CA TRP A 155 -13.31 -7.45 16.71
C TRP A 155 -11.78 -7.51 16.58
N ALA A 156 -11.17 -8.62 17.03
CA ALA A 156 -9.72 -8.82 16.91
C ALA A 156 -9.28 -8.89 15.43
N LEU A 157 -10.07 -9.57 14.59
CA LEU A 157 -9.83 -9.68 13.16
C LEU A 157 -9.94 -8.33 12.47
N TRP A 158 -11.02 -7.59 12.75
CA TRP A 158 -11.20 -6.23 12.25
C TRP A 158 -10.07 -5.30 12.67
N ARG A 159 -9.60 -5.39 13.91
CA ARG A 159 -8.49 -4.58 14.41
C ARG A 159 -7.18 -4.88 13.68
N THR A 160 -6.88 -6.15 13.37
CA THR A 160 -5.67 -6.53 12.61
C THR A 160 -5.78 -6.06 11.17
N CYS A 161 -6.93 -6.26 10.52
CA CYS A 161 -7.23 -5.76 9.18
C CYS A 161 -7.02 -4.24 9.09
N LEU A 162 -7.64 -3.50 10.01
CA LEU A 162 -7.56 -2.04 10.07
C LEU A 162 -6.14 -1.55 10.37
N ARG A 163 -5.38 -2.28 11.19
CA ARG A 163 -3.95 -1.96 11.43
C ARG A 163 -3.08 -2.10 10.18
N GLY A 164 -3.47 -2.92 9.20
CA GLY A 164 -2.79 -3.00 7.91
C GLY A 164 -3.31 -1.96 6.91
N ILE A 165 -4.64 -1.85 6.76
CA ILE A 165 -5.28 -0.98 5.77
C ILE A 165 -5.09 0.49 6.09
N ILE A 166 -5.30 0.92 7.35
CA ILE A 166 -5.29 2.35 7.70
C ILE A 166 -3.94 2.99 7.38
N PRO A 167 -2.77 2.44 7.77
CA PRO A 167 -1.49 3.04 7.42
C PRO A 167 -1.26 3.15 5.91
N CYS A 168 -1.61 2.11 5.16
CA CYS A 168 -1.56 2.11 3.69
C CYS A 168 -2.45 3.21 3.09
N ALA A 169 -3.71 3.28 3.53
CA ALA A 169 -4.65 4.28 3.07
C ALA A 169 -4.16 5.69 3.40
N VAL A 170 -3.63 5.94 4.60
CA VAL A 170 -3.04 7.22 4.98
C VAL A 170 -1.90 7.62 4.04
N LEU A 171 -1.00 6.69 3.67
CA LEU A 171 0.07 6.99 2.71
C LEU A 171 -0.49 7.27 1.30
N ILE A 172 -1.45 6.48 0.83
CA ILE A 172 -2.09 6.68 -0.47
C ILE A 172 -2.76 8.06 -0.52
N PHE A 173 -3.56 8.42 0.50
CA PHE A 173 -4.23 9.72 0.58
C PHE A 173 -3.25 10.87 0.79
N LEU A 174 -2.14 10.66 1.49
CA LEU A 174 -1.09 11.66 1.61
C LEU A 174 -0.52 11.98 0.24
N VAL A 175 -0.08 10.97 -0.52
CA VAL A 175 0.55 11.16 -1.84
C VAL A 175 -0.46 11.67 -2.87
N LEU A 176 -1.64 11.05 -2.97
CA LEU A 176 -2.67 11.47 -3.91
C LEU A 176 -3.22 12.85 -3.54
N GLY A 177 -3.47 13.10 -2.26
CA GLY A 177 -4.00 14.37 -1.78
C GLY A 177 -3.07 15.53 -2.09
N THR A 178 -1.75 15.38 -1.89
CA THR A 178 -0.79 16.46 -2.19
C THR A 178 -0.67 16.74 -3.69
N ILE A 179 -0.81 15.72 -4.54
CA ILE A 179 -0.82 15.87 -6.01
C ILE A 179 -2.14 16.51 -6.48
N MET A 180 -3.28 16.00 -6.02
CA MET A 180 -4.62 16.48 -6.40
C MET A 180 -4.86 17.94 -6.00
N LEU A 181 -4.37 18.34 -4.82
CA LEU A 181 -4.50 19.70 -4.32
C LEU A 181 -3.45 20.66 -4.90
N GLY A 182 -2.54 20.17 -5.76
CA GLY A 182 -1.46 20.96 -6.34
C GLY A 182 -0.46 21.51 -5.31
N ILE A 183 -0.42 20.92 -4.11
CA ILE A 183 0.43 21.37 -3.00
C ILE A 183 1.89 20.96 -3.25
N ALA A 184 2.09 19.78 -3.83
CA ALA A 184 3.42 19.24 -4.08
C ALA A 184 3.48 18.57 -5.46
N THR A 185 4.65 18.66 -6.09
CA THR A 185 4.91 17.93 -7.34
C THR A 185 4.87 16.41 -7.11
N PRO A 186 4.68 15.59 -8.15
CA PRO A 186 4.71 14.13 -8.02
C PRO A 186 6.00 13.61 -7.37
N THR A 187 7.13 14.24 -7.65
CA THR A 187 8.44 13.88 -7.07
C THR A 187 8.51 14.18 -5.58
N GLU A 188 8.05 15.36 -5.15
CA GLU A 188 7.98 15.73 -3.73
C GLU A 188 6.97 14.86 -2.97
N SER A 189 5.83 14.57 -3.59
CA SER A 189 4.82 13.67 -3.04
C SER A 189 5.35 12.24 -2.88
N GLY A 190 6.12 11.75 -3.86
CA GLY A 190 6.83 10.48 -3.77
C GLY A 190 7.85 10.43 -2.63
N ALA A 191 8.60 11.52 -2.41
CA ALA A 191 9.53 11.63 -1.29
C ALA A 191 8.80 11.59 0.07
N MET A 192 7.65 12.29 0.19
CA MET A 192 6.79 12.24 1.37
C MET A 192 6.26 10.81 1.63
N GLY A 193 5.85 10.09 0.58
CA GLY A 193 5.43 8.69 0.67
C GLY A 193 6.56 7.75 1.13
N ALA A 194 7.78 7.94 0.60
CA ALA A 194 8.95 7.17 1.01
C ALA A 194 9.34 7.38 2.48
N VAL A 195 9.33 8.63 2.94
CA VAL A 195 9.55 8.98 4.36
C VAL A 195 8.44 8.38 5.23
N GLY A 196 7.18 8.48 4.79
CA GLY A 196 6.04 7.88 5.48
C GLY A 196 6.18 6.37 5.63
N ALA A 197 6.58 5.65 4.58
CA ALA A 197 6.82 4.20 4.65
C ALA A 197 7.98 3.83 5.58
N LEU A 198 9.07 4.61 5.61
CA LEU A 198 10.15 4.43 6.57
C LEU A 198 9.65 4.62 8.01
N VAL A 199 8.90 5.68 8.27
CA VAL A 199 8.30 5.93 9.59
C VAL A 199 7.38 4.77 10.00
N LEU A 200 6.53 4.28 9.10
CA LEU A 200 5.69 3.11 9.37
C LEU A 200 6.51 1.86 9.68
N ALA A 201 7.58 1.61 8.93
CA ALA A 201 8.45 0.46 9.14
C ALA A 201 9.12 0.53 10.53
N VAL A 202 9.59 1.71 10.95
CA VAL A 202 10.14 1.93 12.31
C VAL A 202 9.11 1.68 13.41
N ILE A 203 7.89 2.18 13.25
CA ILE A 203 6.82 2.04 14.26
C ILE A 203 6.40 0.58 14.44
N ARG A 204 6.46 -0.22 13.38
CA ARG A 204 6.11 -1.64 13.39
C ARG A 204 7.25 -2.54 13.86
N ASP A 205 8.48 -2.04 13.84
CA ASP A 205 9.65 -2.81 14.25
C ASP A 205 9.56 -3.22 15.73
N LYS A 206 10.04 -4.43 16.04
CA LYS A 206 10.01 -5.00 17.39
C LYS A 206 10.93 -4.23 18.36
N GLY A 207 11.96 -3.55 17.85
CA GLY A 207 12.88 -2.69 18.60
C GLY A 207 12.34 -1.29 18.91
N PHE A 208 11.08 -0.99 18.58
CA PHE A 208 10.44 0.29 18.85
C PHE A 208 10.09 0.46 20.34
N ASN A 209 10.89 1.26 21.04
CA ASN A 209 10.85 1.41 22.50
C ASN A 209 9.74 2.36 22.99
N LYS A 210 9.50 2.38 24.31
CA LYS A 210 8.54 3.32 24.95
C LYS A 210 8.91 4.79 24.72
N ILE A 211 10.22 5.11 24.69
CA ILE A 211 10.72 6.46 24.42
C ILE A 211 10.36 6.86 22.98
N ASP A 212 10.68 6.00 22.02
CA ASP A 212 10.38 6.15 20.60
C ASP A 212 8.88 6.41 20.37
N ARG A 213 8.04 5.69 21.10
CA ARG A 213 6.58 5.84 21.08
C ARG A 213 6.10 7.19 21.61
N ASN A 214 6.72 7.69 22.66
CA ASN A 214 6.39 9.01 23.21
C ASN A 214 6.83 10.13 22.26
N ILE A 215 8.00 9.99 21.64
CA ILE A 215 8.52 10.92 20.62
C ILE A 215 7.60 10.93 19.39
N TYR A 216 7.17 9.75 18.92
CA TYR A 216 6.20 9.65 17.83
C TYR A 216 4.86 10.33 18.15
N ARG A 217 4.31 10.09 19.36
CA ARG A 217 3.06 10.74 19.80
C ARG A 217 3.19 12.26 19.89
N LEU A 218 4.34 12.74 20.37
CA LEU A 218 4.65 14.17 20.39
C LEU A 218 4.66 14.74 18.97
N GLY A 219 5.29 14.06 18.02
CA GLY A 219 5.28 14.47 16.61
C GLY A 219 3.87 14.49 16.03
N LEU A 220 3.05 13.46 16.32
CA LEU A 220 1.68 13.39 15.83
C LEU A 220 0.81 14.53 16.38
N LEU A 221 0.94 14.84 17.67
CA LEU A 221 0.29 16.00 18.28
C LEU A 221 0.79 17.32 17.68
N ALA A 222 2.10 17.46 17.48
CA ALA A 222 2.70 18.65 16.89
C ALA A 222 2.21 18.88 15.45
N THR A 223 2.09 17.82 14.65
CA THR A 223 1.51 17.90 13.29
C THR A 223 0.03 18.28 13.32
N LEU A 224 -0.77 17.74 14.24
CA LEU A 224 -2.18 18.11 14.38
C LEU A 224 -2.35 19.58 14.79
N VAL A 225 -1.52 20.06 15.73
CA VAL A 225 -1.51 21.47 16.14
C VAL A 225 -1.03 22.36 14.99
N ALA A 226 0.01 21.96 14.27
CA ALA A 226 0.47 22.67 13.08
C ALA A 226 -0.63 22.78 12.02
N ALA A 227 -1.37 21.70 11.77
CA ALA A 227 -2.48 21.70 10.82
C ALA A 227 -3.62 22.63 11.27
N ALA A 228 -4.03 22.54 12.54
CA ALA A 228 -5.10 23.38 13.10
C ALA A 228 -4.73 24.88 13.06
N VAL A 229 -3.52 25.23 13.50
CA VAL A 229 -3.04 26.62 13.46
C VAL A 229 -2.78 27.08 12.02
N GLY A 230 -2.35 26.18 11.13
CA GLY A 230 -2.11 26.46 9.72
C GLY A 230 -3.37 26.87 8.96
N VAL A 231 -4.53 26.34 9.35
CA VAL A 231 -5.83 26.73 8.76
C VAL A 231 -6.18 28.19 9.08
N PHE A 232 -5.87 28.67 10.29
CA PHE A 232 -6.27 30.01 10.74
C PHE A 232 -5.16 31.07 10.66
N ALA A 233 -3.89 30.66 10.70
CA ALA A 233 -2.74 31.55 10.84
C ALA A 233 -1.49 31.00 10.12
N PHE A 234 -1.63 30.68 8.84
CA PHE A 234 -0.54 30.19 8.00
C PHE A 234 0.67 31.14 8.00
N GLY A 235 1.86 30.63 8.33
CA GLY A 235 3.11 31.39 8.31
C GLY A 235 3.50 32.10 9.63
N SER A 236 2.60 32.14 10.63
CA SER A 236 2.87 32.72 11.95
C SER A 236 3.92 31.94 12.77
N HIS A 237 4.53 32.55 13.79
CA HIS A 237 5.42 31.84 14.72
C HIS A 237 4.70 30.68 15.43
N ALA A 238 3.40 30.82 15.69
CA ALA A 238 2.55 29.79 16.26
C ALA A 238 2.35 28.57 15.33
N PHE A 239 2.47 28.75 14.01
CA PHE A 239 2.48 27.66 13.03
C PHE A 239 3.87 27.03 12.88
N ARG A 240 4.93 27.84 12.88
CA ARG A 240 6.31 27.38 12.66
C ARG A 240 6.85 26.50 13.78
N ILE A 241 6.49 26.78 15.04
CA ILE A 241 7.00 26.04 16.20
C ILE A 241 6.51 24.58 16.21
N PRO A 242 5.18 24.29 16.12
CA PRO A 242 4.69 22.90 16.03
C PRO A 242 5.24 22.17 14.80
N LEU A 243 5.36 22.86 13.67
CA LEU A 243 5.92 22.30 12.45
C LEU A 243 7.41 21.90 12.62
N ALA A 244 8.22 22.75 13.25
CA ALA A 244 9.62 22.44 13.53
C ALA A 244 9.76 21.22 14.47
N ILE A 245 8.90 21.09 15.48
CA ILE A 245 8.86 19.92 16.36
C ILE A 245 8.53 18.66 15.54
N ALA A 246 7.54 18.72 14.64
CA ALA A 246 7.20 17.61 13.77
C ALA A 246 8.39 17.17 12.89
N TYR A 247 9.12 18.12 12.30
CA TYR A 247 10.33 17.82 11.52
C TYR A 247 11.43 17.16 12.35
N LEU A 248 11.69 17.65 13.56
CA LEU A 248 12.68 17.04 14.45
C LEU A 248 12.31 15.62 14.85
N VAL A 249 11.01 15.35 15.05
CA VAL A 249 10.52 13.99 15.34
C VAL A 249 10.72 13.07 14.15
N VAL A 250 10.40 13.52 12.93
CA VAL A 250 10.63 12.73 11.71
C VAL A 250 12.13 12.44 11.54
N LEU A 251 12.99 13.45 11.73
CA LEU A 251 14.45 13.27 11.67
C LEU A 251 14.93 12.22 12.68
N TRP A 252 14.44 12.31 13.91
CA TRP A 252 14.77 11.35 14.96
C TRP A 252 14.32 9.92 14.59
N LEU A 253 13.13 9.75 14.01
CA LEU A 253 12.64 8.46 13.53
C LEU A 253 13.49 7.91 12.36
N LEU A 254 13.95 8.77 11.46
CA LEU A 254 14.85 8.36 10.37
C LEU A 254 16.23 7.93 10.89
N ILE A 255 16.77 8.62 11.89
CA ILE A 255 18.01 8.20 12.56
C ILE A 255 17.80 6.85 13.25
N ARG A 256 16.67 6.70 13.95
CA ARG A 256 16.29 5.43 14.60
C ARG A 256 16.19 4.29 13.59
N ALA A 257 15.67 4.57 12.40
CA ALA A 257 15.59 3.59 11.31
C ALA A 257 16.96 3.03 10.92
N GLY A 258 18.00 3.88 10.93
CA GLY A 258 19.38 3.47 10.65
C GLY A 258 20.08 2.76 11.80
N GLN A 259 19.61 2.96 13.05
CA GLN A 259 20.16 2.31 14.25
C GLN A 259 19.63 0.90 14.48
N LEU A 260 18.43 0.59 13.97
CA LEU A 260 17.85 -0.74 14.06
C LEU A 260 18.49 -1.64 13.00
N THR A 261 19.28 -2.63 13.42
CA THR A 261 20.06 -3.50 12.51
C THR A 261 19.17 -4.23 11.50
N ASP A 262 18.05 -4.80 11.96
CA ASP A 262 17.10 -5.52 11.11
C ASP A 262 16.48 -4.58 10.07
N LEU A 263 16.07 -3.38 10.49
CA LEU A 263 15.49 -2.39 9.59
C LEU A 263 16.50 -1.84 8.59
N ARG A 264 17.75 -1.62 9.02
CA ARG A 264 18.84 -1.17 8.14
C ARG A 264 19.10 -2.19 7.03
N LEU A 265 19.12 -3.48 7.35
CA LEU A 265 19.27 -4.54 6.34
C LEU A 265 18.07 -4.55 5.38
N LEU A 266 16.84 -4.44 5.90
CA LEU A 266 15.64 -4.35 5.08
C LEU A 266 15.65 -3.12 4.14
N ILE A 267 16.13 -1.97 4.62
CA ILE A 267 16.27 -0.74 3.83
C ILE A 267 17.32 -0.91 2.74
N VAL A 268 18.49 -1.49 3.06
CA VAL A 268 19.54 -1.77 2.08
C VAL A 268 19.03 -2.71 1.01
N ASP A 269 18.36 -3.80 1.39
CA ASP A 269 17.82 -4.72 0.41
C ASP A 269 16.65 -4.11 -0.39
N ALA A 270 15.81 -3.27 0.22
CA ALA A 270 14.77 -2.53 -0.48
C ALA A 270 15.39 -1.56 -1.50
N TYR A 271 16.49 -0.89 -1.13
CA TYR A 271 17.23 0.00 -2.00
C TYR A 271 17.91 -0.76 -3.15
N GLN A 272 18.49 -1.93 -2.90
CA GLN A 272 19.14 -2.75 -3.95
C GLN A 272 18.14 -3.45 -4.87
N SER A 273 16.97 -3.85 -4.35
CA SER A 273 15.91 -4.46 -5.15
C SER A 273 15.16 -3.44 -6.00
N THR A 274 15.02 -2.19 -5.54
CA THR A 274 14.36 -1.12 -6.29
C THR A 274 14.92 -0.96 -7.72
N PRO A 275 16.23 -0.74 -7.96
CA PRO A 275 16.77 -0.57 -9.31
C PRO A 275 16.66 -1.83 -10.16
N ARG A 276 16.72 -3.03 -9.57
CA ARG A 276 16.47 -4.28 -10.31
C ARG A 276 15.03 -4.37 -10.79
N ILE A 277 14.07 -4.05 -9.93
CA ILE A 277 12.64 -4.03 -10.26
C ILE A 277 12.35 -2.92 -11.28
N THR A 278 12.91 -1.73 -11.08
CA THR A 278 12.76 -0.60 -12.01
C THR A 278 13.36 -0.91 -13.38
N ALA A 279 14.57 -1.47 -13.44
CA ALA A 279 15.21 -1.86 -14.70
C ALA A 279 14.42 -2.95 -15.45
N MET A 280 13.81 -3.91 -14.74
CA MET A 280 12.91 -4.87 -15.37
C MET A 280 11.66 -4.21 -15.94
N VAL A 281 11.12 -3.19 -15.27
CA VAL A 281 9.94 -2.45 -15.75
C VAL A 281 10.29 -1.57 -16.95
N GLU A 282 11.42 -0.87 -16.93
CA GLU A 282 11.92 -0.09 -18.08
C GLU A 282 12.22 -0.97 -19.30
N PHE A 283 12.65 -2.22 -19.12
CA PHE A 283 12.88 -3.14 -20.24
C PHE A 283 11.59 -3.76 -20.83
N ILE A 284 10.49 -3.72 -20.08
CA ILE A 284 9.18 -4.27 -20.51
C ILE A 284 8.30 -3.18 -21.16
N LEU A 285 8.55 -1.90 -20.85
CA LEU A 285 7.90 -0.74 -21.48
C LEU A 285 8.63 -0.30 -22.76
#